data_AF-A0AAD9W3K8-F1
#
_entry.id   AF-A0AAD9W3K8-F1
#
_cell.length_a   1.000
_cell.length_b   1.000
_cell.length_c   1.000
_cell.angle_alpha   90.00
_cell.angle_beta   90.00
_cell.angle_gamma   90.00
#
_symmetry.space_group_name_H-M   'P 1'
#
loop_
_entity.id
_entity.type
_entity.pdbx_description
1 polymer ?
#
loop_
_entity_poly.entity_id
_entity_poly.type
_entity_poly.pdbx_seq_one_letter_code
_entity_poly.pdbx_strand_id
1 'polypeptide(L)'
;MTVNILSSLPTRARLFSVRPSTLTKITITNRTAAAHFSVCASSRMASHPQSPPPAPSIAPENGAADVTSAPAYKPRYIDIGINLADPIFRGVYHGKQRHDDDLSGLVDRARQVGCTKLIVTGSSFKTSREALAIAKEYPGTVFTTAGIHPCSSSIFDPAHPHSHEEDGDGEHTPACGPDPDKPIPDDAKAIDPEKTETIISDLRRLVEDARGPGPQQQLVAFGEFGLDYDRLHYCPRSLQLHSFRAQLSLAASLSPQLPLFLHSRAAHGDFVACLKAAFGERLERLEKGGVVHSFTGTVEEMRELMDLGLYIGLNGCSFKTAENCEVVRAVRLDRLMIETDGPWCEVRPTHEGWKYLVEIDKKEKAAAEASEAALRDQANQVNGDAVPPPAAKQPPKKQQSMKKPQKKESEVIERFKTVKKEKWVEGAMIKGRNEPCMIERVAKIVAGIKGVSIEEVCEAAWQNTAKVFGIDET
;
A
#
# COMPACT_ATOMS: atom_id res chain seq x y z
N MET A 1 24.78 72.12 -1.13
CA MET A 1 26.22 72.27 -0.85
C MET A 1 26.71 70.91 -0.37
N THR A 2 27.74 70.25 -0.92
CA THR A 2 29.18 70.59 -1.00
C THR A 2 29.82 70.90 0.35
N VAL A 3 31.00 70.35 0.72
CA VAL A 3 31.71 69.12 0.26
C VAL A 3 32.88 68.82 1.26
N ASN A 4 33.64 67.73 1.04
CA ASN A 4 34.91 67.34 1.70
C ASN A 4 34.85 66.80 3.15
N ILE A 5 35.85 66.08 3.69
CA ILE A 5 36.82 65.03 3.25
C ILE A 5 37.97 64.96 4.29
N LEU A 6 38.66 63.81 4.35
CA LEU A 6 39.91 63.42 5.07
C LEU A 6 39.63 62.37 6.17
N SER A 7 40.11 61.12 6.23
CA SER A 7 41.13 60.27 5.52
C SER A 7 42.29 59.85 6.43
N SER A 8 42.51 58.54 6.63
CA SER A 8 43.86 57.92 6.59
C SER A 8 43.84 56.39 6.84
N LEU A 9 44.02 55.61 5.77
CA LEU A 9 44.83 54.38 5.73
C LEU A 9 46.19 54.76 5.10
N PRO A 10 47.29 53.96 5.11
CA PRO A 10 47.42 52.49 5.24
C PRO A 10 48.38 52.09 6.41
N THR A 11 48.95 50.88 6.61
CA THR A 11 49.54 49.80 5.75
C THR A 11 49.78 48.57 6.69
N ARG A 12 50.30 47.36 6.35
CA ARG A 12 50.92 46.73 5.15
C ARG A 12 50.76 45.20 5.22
N ALA A 13 50.83 44.50 4.08
CA ALA A 13 50.74 43.03 4.02
C ALA A 13 52.01 42.29 4.53
N ARG A 14 51.84 41.01 4.87
CA ARG A 14 52.93 40.00 4.88
C ARG A 14 52.55 38.81 3.99
N LEU A 15 53.38 38.51 2.99
CA LEU A 15 53.40 37.21 2.33
C LEU A 15 54.19 36.23 3.22
N PHE A 16 53.86 34.94 3.12
CA PHE A 16 54.80 33.86 3.44
C PHE A 16 54.94 32.94 2.22
N SER A 17 56.17 32.48 1.97
CA SER A 17 56.52 31.76 0.75
C SER A 17 57.18 30.42 1.07
N VAL A 18 56.49 29.35 0.68
CA VAL A 18 57.02 28.11 0.07
C VAL A 18 58.33 27.52 0.63
N ARG A 19 58.23 26.31 1.20
CA ARG A 19 59.05 25.17 0.77
C ARG A 19 58.18 23.90 0.63
N PRO A 20 58.29 23.15 -0.48
CA PRO A 20 57.64 21.85 -0.62
C PRO A 20 58.53 20.72 -0.08
N SER A 21 57.93 19.58 0.26
CA SER A 21 58.67 18.37 0.66
C SER A 21 58.09 17.10 0.02
N THR A 22 58.96 16.38 -0.69
CA THR A 22 58.87 14.95 -1.02
C THR A 22 57.72 14.50 -1.94
N LEU A 23 58.01 14.38 -3.24
CA LEU A 23 57.23 13.51 -4.13
C LEU A 23 57.52 12.03 -3.79
N THR A 24 56.47 11.25 -3.58
CA THR A 24 56.53 9.78 -3.71
C THR A 24 56.06 9.41 -5.12
N LYS A 25 56.80 8.55 -5.82
CA LYS A 25 56.53 8.22 -7.23
C LYS A 25 55.25 7.40 -7.40
N ILE A 26 54.31 7.92 -8.19
CA ILE A 26 53.23 7.10 -8.77
C ILE A 26 53.80 6.37 -9.99
N THR A 27 53.89 5.05 -9.91
CA THR A 27 54.28 4.21 -11.05
C THR A 27 53.04 3.90 -11.88
N ILE A 28 52.85 4.62 -12.99
CA ILE A 28 51.78 4.32 -13.96
C ILE A 28 52.20 3.12 -14.81
N THR A 29 51.68 1.93 -14.48
CA THR A 29 51.81 0.73 -15.31
C THR A 29 50.71 0.71 -16.37
N ASN A 30 51.04 1.10 -17.61
CA ASN A 30 50.14 0.93 -18.74
C ASN A 30 49.76 -0.54 -18.93
N ARG A 31 48.49 -0.88 -18.70
CA ARG A 31 47.87 -2.12 -19.18
C ARG A 31 46.77 -1.79 -20.19
N THR A 32 47.15 -1.72 -21.45
CA THR A 32 46.24 -1.70 -22.58
C THR A 32 45.50 -3.04 -22.68
N ALA A 33 44.25 -3.09 -22.18
CA ALA A 33 43.35 -4.21 -22.45
C ALA A 33 42.80 -4.07 -23.88
N ALA A 34 43.32 -4.86 -24.81
CA ALA A 34 42.84 -4.86 -26.19
C ALA A 34 41.47 -5.56 -26.29
N ALA A 35 40.56 -4.98 -27.06
CA ALA A 35 39.27 -5.60 -27.34
C ALA A 35 39.43 -6.82 -28.26
N HIS A 36 39.04 -8.01 -27.79
CA HIS A 36 39.03 -9.22 -28.60
C HIS A 36 37.85 -9.22 -29.59
N PHE A 37 38.03 -8.58 -30.74
CA PHE A 37 37.21 -8.85 -31.92
C PHE A 37 37.53 -10.27 -32.44
N SER A 38 36.59 -11.20 -32.27
CA SER A 38 36.68 -12.51 -32.91
C SER A 38 36.06 -12.46 -34.31
N VAL A 39 36.89 -12.25 -35.32
CA VAL A 39 36.52 -12.40 -36.73
C VAL A 39 37.13 -13.70 -37.23
N CYS A 40 36.29 -14.67 -37.61
CA CYS A 40 36.72 -15.86 -38.33
C CYS A 40 35.77 -16.09 -39.50
N ALA A 41 36.30 -16.09 -40.72
CA ALA A 41 35.50 -16.07 -41.95
C ALA A 41 35.83 -17.26 -42.85
N SER A 42 34.78 -17.99 -43.23
CA SER A 42 34.71 -18.95 -44.35
C SER A 42 35.74 -20.09 -44.44
N SER A 43 35.20 -21.31 -44.49
CA SER A 43 35.45 -22.17 -45.65
C SER A 43 34.11 -22.60 -46.27
N ARG A 44 34.07 -22.79 -47.59
CA ARG A 44 32.87 -23.22 -48.31
C ARG A 44 33.01 -24.68 -48.75
N MET A 45 31.95 -25.46 -48.57
CA MET A 45 31.64 -26.58 -49.46
C MET A 45 30.16 -26.50 -49.85
N ALA A 46 29.84 -27.02 -51.03
CA ALA A 46 28.53 -26.89 -51.65
C ALA A 46 27.85 -28.27 -51.82
N SER A 47 26.53 -28.29 -51.70
CA SER A 47 25.68 -29.43 -52.04
C SER A 47 24.36 -28.92 -52.63
N HIS A 48 23.65 -29.77 -53.36
CA HIS A 48 22.50 -29.38 -54.19
C HIS A 48 21.20 -29.12 -53.41
N PRO A 49 20.29 -28.29 -53.96
CA PRO A 49 18.95 -28.14 -53.40
C PRO A 49 18.15 -29.44 -53.50
N GLN A 50 17.48 -29.82 -52.40
CA GLN A 50 16.47 -30.87 -52.40
C GLN A 50 15.06 -30.25 -52.51
N SER A 51 14.17 -30.97 -53.20
CA SER A 51 12.76 -30.56 -53.40
C SER A 51 11.98 -30.52 -52.07
N PRO A 52 10.97 -29.65 -51.94
CA PRO A 52 10.09 -29.66 -50.78
C PRO A 52 9.22 -30.94 -50.73
N PRO A 53 8.88 -31.44 -49.52
CA PRO A 53 7.94 -32.55 -49.38
C PRO A 53 6.49 -32.14 -49.73
N PRO A 54 5.63 -33.09 -50.11
CA PRO A 54 4.22 -32.82 -50.40
C PRO A 54 3.45 -32.41 -49.13
N ALA A 55 2.45 -31.55 -49.28
CA ALA A 55 1.58 -31.13 -48.19
C ALA A 55 0.70 -32.31 -47.69
N PRO A 56 0.41 -32.39 -46.37
CA PRO A 56 -0.47 -33.42 -45.83
C PRO A 56 -1.93 -33.21 -46.29
N SER A 57 -2.60 -34.33 -46.60
CA SER A 57 -4.01 -34.33 -47.01
C SER A 57 -4.92 -33.94 -45.84
N ILE A 58 -5.78 -32.95 -46.04
CA ILE A 58 -6.83 -32.59 -45.07
C ILE A 58 -7.94 -33.65 -45.15
N ALA A 59 -8.11 -34.40 -44.06
CA ALA A 59 -9.32 -35.18 -43.81
C ALA A 59 -10.29 -34.33 -42.96
N PRO A 60 -11.62 -34.42 -43.18
CA PRO A 60 -12.59 -33.67 -42.38
C PRO A 60 -12.86 -34.41 -41.05
N GLU A 61 -12.12 -34.07 -40.00
CA GLU A 61 -12.51 -34.46 -38.65
C GLU A 61 -13.70 -33.62 -38.18
N ASN A 62 -14.81 -34.29 -37.85
CA ASN A 62 -15.96 -33.69 -37.20
C ASN A 62 -15.66 -33.44 -35.71
N GLY A 63 -14.74 -32.52 -35.45
CA GLY A 63 -14.52 -31.98 -34.11
C GLY A 63 -15.72 -31.14 -33.69
N ALA A 64 -16.56 -31.67 -32.80
CA ALA A 64 -17.50 -30.83 -32.06
C ALA A 64 -16.68 -29.80 -31.28
N ALA A 65 -16.96 -28.51 -31.50
CA ALA A 65 -16.24 -27.45 -30.80
C ALA A 65 -16.58 -27.51 -29.32
N ASP A 66 -15.65 -28.04 -28.52
CA ASP A 66 -15.73 -28.01 -27.07
C ASP A 66 -15.66 -26.55 -26.62
N VAL A 67 -16.81 -26.00 -26.23
CA VAL A 67 -16.97 -24.61 -25.78
C VAL A 67 -16.45 -24.51 -24.34
N THR A 68 -15.13 -24.71 -24.23
CA THR A 68 -14.36 -24.47 -23.02
C THR A 68 -14.46 -23.00 -22.65
N SER A 69 -15.39 -22.70 -21.75
CA SER A 69 -15.55 -21.36 -21.18
C SER A 69 -14.22 -20.90 -20.63
N ALA A 70 -13.75 -19.70 -21.04
CA ALA A 70 -12.52 -19.13 -20.52
C ALA A 70 -12.55 -19.17 -18.97
N PRO A 71 -11.44 -19.56 -18.32
CA PRO A 71 -11.43 -19.75 -16.87
C PRO A 71 -11.83 -18.45 -16.17
N ALA A 72 -12.75 -18.54 -15.21
CA ALA A 72 -13.26 -17.37 -14.50
C ALA A 72 -12.11 -16.56 -13.87
N TYR A 73 -12.10 -15.24 -14.09
CA TYR A 73 -11.06 -14.36 -13.58
C TYR A 73 -10.87 -14.54 -12.07
N LYS A 74 -9.63 -14.84 -11.68
CA LYS A 74 -9.24 -14.95 -10.27
C LYS A 74 -8.60 -13.62 -9.86
N PRO A 75 -9.21 -12.83 -8.98
CA PRO A 75 -8.64 -11.57 -8.54
C PRO A 75 -7.31 -11.76 -7.82
N ARG A 76 -6.42 -10.80 -8.01
CA ARG A 76 -5.15 -10.67 -7.30
C ARG A 76 -5.05 -9.28 -6.69
N TYR A 77 -4.56 -9.19 -5.46
CA TYR A 77 -4.45 -7.94 -4.72
C TYR A 77 -3.10 -7.80 -4.03
N ILE A 78 -2.64 -6.55 -3.97
CA ILE A 78 -1.61 -6.09 -3.05
C ILE A 78 -2.29 -5.10 -2.11
N ASP A 79 -2.26 -5.36 -0.80
CA ASP A 79 -2.69 -4.37 0.20
C ASP A 79 -1.52 -3.43 0.49
N ILE A 80 -1.59 -2.17 0.04
CA ILE A 80 -0.47 -1.22 0.20
C ILE A 80 -0.35 -0.63 1.60
N GLY A 81 -1.35 -0.83 2.46
CA GLY A 81 -1.40 -0.21 3.78
C GLY A 81 -2.17 -1.09 4.76
N ILE A 82 -1.43 -1.92 5.51
CA ILE A 82 -1.99 -2.72 6.61
C ILE A 82 -1.12 -2.61 7.87
N ASN A 83 -1.73 -2.25 9.00
CA ASN A 83 -1.01 -2.02 10.25
C ASN A 83 -0.77 -3.32 11.05
N LEU A 84 -0.20 -4.37 10.44
CA LEU A 84 -0.01 -5.69 11.10
C LEU A 84 0.90 -5.67 12.34
N ALA A 85 1.67 -4.59 12.55
CA ALA A 85 2.40 -4.34 13.79
C ALA A 85 1.49 -3.96 14.98
N ASP A 86 0.22 -3.63 14.74
CA ASP A 86 -0.74 -3.35 15.82
C ASP A 86 -1.03 -4.63 16.65
N PRO A 87 -0.88 -4.60 17.98
CA PRO A 87 -1.11 -5.75 18.86
C PRO A 87 -2.51 -6.39 18.75
N ILE A 88 -3.50 -5.69 18.19
CA ILE A 88 -4.83 -6.21 17.89
C ILE A 88 -4.81 -7.45 16.99
N PHE A 89 -3.78 -7.59 16.15
CA PHE A 89 -3.57 -8.75 15.28
C PHE A 89 -2.86 -9.91 15.99
N ARG A 90 -2.11 -9.62 17.07
CA ARG A 90 -1.55 -10.61 18.02
C ARG A 90 -2.49 -10.89 19.22
N GLY A 91 -3.73 -10.39 19.17
CA GLY A 91 -4.78 -10.65 20.16
C GLY A 91 -4.79 -9.77 21.42
N VAL A 92 -3.97 -8.72 21.47
CA VAL A 92 -3.87 -7.78 22.61
C VAL A 92 -4.73 -6.54 22.36
N TYR A 93 -5.59 -6.18 23.31
CA TYR A 93 -6.46 -4.99 23.24
C TYR A 93 -6.32 -4.17 24.52
N HIS A 94 -5.76 -2.96 24.40
CA HIS A 94 -5.46 -2.06 25.54
C HIS A 94 -4.62 -2.80 26.62
N GLY A 95 -3.47 -3.35 26.21
CA GLY A 95 -2.53 -4.08 27.07
C GLY A 95 -3.04 -5.42 27.63
N LYS A 96 -4.14 -5.99 27.10
CA LYS A 96 -4.76 -7.22 27.63
C LYS A 96 -5.05 -8.21 26.50
N GLN A 97 -4.48 -9.43 26.59
CA GLN A 97 -4.81 -10.55 25.72
C GLN A 97 -6.33 -10.85 25.76
N ARG A 98 -6.96 -11.07 24.60
CA ARG A 98 -8.40 -11.37 24.48
C ARG A 98 -8.73 -12.66 23.74
N HIS A 99 -7.79 -13.11 22.92
CA HIS A 99 -7.75 -14.39 22.22
C HIS A 99 -6.29 -14.71 21.91
N ASP A 100 -6.00 -15.91 21.41
CA ASP A 100 -4.66 -16.29 20.98
C ASP A 100 -4.23 -15.51 19.72
N ASP A 101 -2.93 -15.49 19.42
CA ASP A 101 -2.40 -14.85 18.20
C ASP A 101 -3.01 -15.52 16.95
N ASP A 102 -3.63 -14.73 16.06
CA ASP A 102 -4.25 -15.21 14.83
C ASP A 102 -3.67 -14.63 13.55
N LEU A 103 -2.47 -14.02 13.61
CA LEU A 103 -1.83 -13.37 12.46
C LEU A 103 -1.66 -14.31 11.25
N SER A 104 -1.27 -15.57 11.48
CA SER A 104 -1.15 -16.58 10.41
C SER A 104 -2.50 -16.87 9.74
N GLY A 105 -3.54 -17.08 10.56
CA GLY A 105 -4.91 -17.27 10.08
C GLY A 105 -5.47 -16.05 9.35
N LEU A 106 -5.04 -14.83 9.69
CA LEU A 106 -5.38 -13.59 8.98
C LEU A 106 -4.67 -13.53 7.61
N VAL A 107 -3.38 -13.86 7.53
CA VAL A 107 -2.64 -13.92 6.26
C VAL A 107 -3.23 -14.99 5.33
N ASP A 108 -3.68 -16.12 5.87
CA ASP A 108 -4.35 -17.15 5.06
C ASP A 108 -5.78 -16.76 4.65
N ARG A 109 -6.51 -15.95 5.44
CA ARG A 109 -7.76 -15.31 4.98
C ARG A 109 -7.50 -14.33 3.83
N ALA A 110 -6.39 -13.58 3.88
CA ALA A 110 -5.98 -12.66 2.81
C ALA A 110 -5.66 -13.43 1.51
N ARG A 111 -4.86 -14.51 1.60
CA ARG A 111 -4.53 -15.38 0.46
C ARG A 111 -5.78 -16.01 -0.18
N GLN A 112 -6.78 -16.38 0.63
CA GLN A 112 -8.05 -16.96 0.14
C GLN A 112 -8.87 -16.02 -0.74
N VAL A 113 -8.79 -14.69 -0.54
CA VAL A 113 -9.46 -13.72 -1.44
C VAL A 113 -8.64 -13.37 -2.68
N GLY A 114 -7.36 -13.75 -2.72
CA GLY A 114 -6.41 -13.35 -3.76
C GLY A 114 -5.42 -12.27 -3.34
N CYS A 115 -5.42 -11.84 -2.07
CA CYS A 115 -4.44 -10.89 -1.56
C CYS A 115 -3.14 -11.63 -1.23
N THR A 116 -2.19 -11.61 -2.15
CA THR A 116 -0.94 -12.40 -2.08
C THR A 116 0.26 -11.58 -1.61
N LYS A 117 0.14 -10.25 -1.60
CA LYS A 117 1.17 -9.30 -1.15
C LYS A 117 0.56 -8.34 -0.13
N LEU A 118 1.30 -8.03 0.93
CA LEU A 118 0.89 -7.13 2.02
C LEU A 118 2.06 -6.18 2.33
N ILE A 119 1.84 -4.87 2.29
CA ILE A 119 2.82 -3.88 2.73
C ILE A 119 2.42 -3.42 4.14
N VAL A 120 3.25 -3.77 5.13
CA VAL A 120 3.00 -3.41 6.52
C VAL A 120 3.55 -2.02 6.81
N THR A 121 2.69 -1.18 7.37
CA THR A 121 3.01 0.22 7.61
C THR A 121 3.92 0.39 8.84
N GLY A 122 5.13 0.89 8.62
CA GLY A 122 6.02 1.39 9.67
C GLY A 122 5.81 2.90 9.86
N SER A 123 5.37 3.31 11.05
CA SER A 123 4.98 4.70 11.38
C SER A 123 5.87 5.34 12.46
N SER A 124 6.78 4.57 13.05
CA SER A 124 7.76 4.94 14.07
C SER A 124 8.96 3.99 14.02
N PHE A 125 10.05 4.27 14.74
CA PHE A 125 11.18 3.34 14.87
C PHE A 125 10.75 1.94 15.34
N LYS A 126 9.93 1.90 16.39
CA LYS A 126 9.36 0.67 16.97
C LYS A 126 8.55 -0.13 15.94
N THR A 127 7.53 0.49 15.35
CA THR A 127 6.62 -0.18 14.41
C THR A 127 7.33 -0.57 13.11
N SER A 128 8.31 0.21 12.65
CA SER A 128 9.16 -0.17 11.50
C SER A 128 10.01 -1.40 11.79
N ARG A 129 10.59 -1.52 13.01
CA ARG A 129 11.32 -2.74 13.44
C ARG A 129 10.39 -3.94 13.58
N GLU A 130 9.17 -3.75 14.09
CA GLU A 130 8.14 -4.80 14.23
C GLU A 130 7.62 -5.27 12.87
N ALA A 131 7.34 -4.35 11.94
CA ALA A 131 6.95 -4.66 10.56
C ALA A 131 8.07 -5.38 9.79
N LEU A 132 9.34 -4.98 9.99
CA LEU A 132 10.51 -5.70 9.49
C LEU A 132 10.68 -7.11 10.09
N ALA A 133 10.15 -7.38 11.29
CA ALA A 133 10.11 -8.73 11.85
C ALA A 133 9.03 -9.58 11.19
N ILE A 134 7.82 -9.04 11.03
CA ILE A 134 6.71 -9.74 10.34
C ILE A 134 7.06 -10.04 8.86
N ALA A 135 7.77 -9.14 8.18
CA ALA A 135 8.28 -9.40 6.82
C ALA A 135 9.28 -10.58 6.75
N LYS A 136 9.96 -10.91 7.86
CA LYS A 136 10.85 -12.08 7.99
C LYS A 136 10.11 -13.36 8.37
N GLU A 137 8.96 -13.25 9.04
CA GLU A 137 8.04 -14.38 9.25
C GLU A 137 7.37 -14.83 7.94
N TYR A 138 7.08 -13.91 7.01
CA TYR A 138 6.31 -14.17 5.79
C TYR A 138 7.00 -13.70 4.49
N PRO A 139 8.22 -14.20 4.17
CA PRO A 139 8.99 -13.76 3.00
C PRO A 139 8.21 -13.91 1.68
N GLY A 140 8.32 -12.92 0.80
CA GLY A 140 7.62 -12.87 -0.49
C GLY A 140 6.10 -12.63 -0.44
N THR A 141 5.49 -12.71 0.77
CA THR A 141 4.10 -12.33 1.06
C THR A 141 4.03 -10.96 1.74
N VAL A 142 4.86 -10.72 2.77
CA VAL A 142 4.86 -9.49 3.55
C VAL A 142 6.10 -8.65 3.25
N PHE A 143 5.86 -7.37 3.04
CA PHE A 143 6.82 -6.29 2.82
C PHE A 143 6.53 -5.19 3.85
N THR A 144 7.35 -4.14 3.91
CA THR A 144 7.21 -3.08 4.92
C THR A 144 7.61 -1.71 4.38
N THR A 145 7.07 -0.67 5.00
CA THR A 145 7.58 0.70 4.92
C THR A 145 8.50 0.99 6.12
N ALA A 146 9.24 2.11 6.12
CA ALA A 146 9.88 2.66 7.32
C ALA A 146 9.97 4.20 7.27
N GLY A 147 9.53 4.87 8.33
CA GLY A 147 9.41 6.33 8.45
C GLY A 147 8.84 6.76 9.80
N ILE A 148 8.71 8.07 10.02
CA ILE A 148 8.07 8.66 11.21
C ILE A 148 6.81 9.42 10.81
N HIS A 149 5.68 9.00 11.37
CA HIS A 149 4.35 9.57 11.16
C HIS A 149 4.23 10.99 11.71
N PRO A 150 3.36 11.87 11.16
CA PRO A 150 3.04 13.16 11.78
C PRO A 150 2.66 13.05 13.27
N CYS A 151 1.86 12.07 13.69
CA CYS A 151 1.50 11.88 15.11
C CYS A 151 2.70 11.47 15.97
N SER A 152 3.63 10.69 15.42
CA SER A 152 4.88 10.27 16.08
C SER A 152 6.02 11.28 15.92
N SER A 153 5.77 12.45 15.31
CA SER A 153 6.79 13.49 15.10
C SER A 153 7.04 14.37 16.33
N SER A 154 6.34 14.10 17.45
CA SER A 154 6.64 14.67 18.78
C SER A 154 8.09 14.44 19.21
N ILE A 155 8.74 13.39 18.69
CA ILE A 155 10.13 13.04 19.00
C ILE A 155 11.15 14.15 18.68
N PHE A 156 10.84 15.02 17.72
CA PHE A 156 11.71 16.14 17.34
C PHE A 156 11.63 17.32 18.33
N ASP A 157 10.69 17.31 19.27
CA ASP A 157 10.64 18.26 20.39
C ASP A 157 11.85 18.03 21.31
N PRO A 158 12.67 19.04 21.65
CA PRO A 158 13.78 18.92 22.57
C PRO A 158 13.37 18.34 23.94
N ALA A 159 12.17 18.69 24.42
CA ALA A 159 11.62 18.23 25.70
C ALA A 159 11.01 16.81 25.65
N HIS A 160 10.91 16.18 24.48
CA HIS A 160 10.43 14.79 24.37
C HIS A 160 11.40 13.84 25.08
N PRO A 161 10.97 13.10 26.14
CA PRO A 161 11.90 12.44 27.06
C PRO A 161 12.50 11.13 26.53
N HIS A 162 11.88 10.50 25.53
CA HIS A 162 12.34 9.23 24.97
C HIS A 162 13.44 9.42 23.92
N SER A 163 14.52 8.64 24.04
CA SER A 163 15.46 8.34 22.95
C SER A 163 14.92 7.20 22.08
N HIS A 164 15.39 7.05 20.84
CA HIS A 164 14.85 6.07 19.88
C HIS A 164 15.37 4.63 20.03
N GLU A 165 16.01 4.35 21.16
CA GLU A 165 16.58 3.04 21.48
C GLU A 165 15.96 2.41 22.76
N GLU A 166 15.13 3.14 23.53
CA GLU A 166 14.52 2.67 24.78
C GLU A 166 12.97 2.79 24.81
N ASP A 167 12.29 2.08 23.90
CA ASP A 167 10.86 1.75 24.04
C ASP A 167 10.67 0.66 25.14
N GLY A 168 11.06 0.99 26.37
CA GLY A 168 11.16 0.05 27.51
C GLY A 168 9.86 -0.22 28.25
N ASP A 169 8.83 0.60 28.04
CA ASP A 169 7.50 0.49 28.63
C ASP A 169 6.42 0.10 27.61
N GLY A 170 5.36 -0.56 28.10
CA GLY A 170 4.23 -1.02 27.29
C GLY A 170 3.28 0.10 26.84
N GLU A 171 3.71 1.35 26.85
CA GLU A 171 2.94 2.49 26.38
C GLU A 171 2.98 2.51 24.84
N HIS A 172 2.00 1.84 24.23
CA HIS A 172 1.71 2.11 22.84
C HIS A 172 1.33 3.57 22.69
N THR A 173 2.15 4.30 21.93
CA THR A 173 1.65 5.29 20.97
C THR A 173 1.37 4.56 19.65
N PRO A 174 0.13 4.10 19.38
CA PRO A 174 -0.31 3.93 18.00
C PRO A 174 -0.25 5.29 17.29
N ALA A 175 -0.38 5.29 15.95
CA ALA A 175 -0.57 6.52 15.19
C ALA A 175 -1.82 7.35 15.63
N CYS A 176 -2.71 6.76 16.45
CA CYS A 176 -3.64 7.47 17.33
C CYS A 176 -3.64 6.81 18.73
N GLY A 177 -2.96 7.40 19.72
CA GLY A 177 -3.05 7.01 21.13
C GLY A 177 -4.33 7.50 21.82
N PRO A 178 -4.45 7.40 23.16
CA PRO A 178 -5.42 8.24 23.87
C PRO A 178 -5.08 9.72 23.60
N ASP A 179 -6.08 10.55 23.34
CA ASP A 179 -5.90 12.01 23.21
C ASP A 179 -5.18 12.53 24.48
N PRO A 180 -4.09 13.30 24.36
CA PRO A 180 -3.40 13.82 25.54
C PRO A 180 -4.29 14.80 26.30
N ASP A 181 -4.24 14.76 27.64
CA ASP A 181 -5.08 15.58 28.55
C ASP A 181 -5.05 17.10 28.26
N LYS A 182 -4.03 17.57 27.53
CA LYS A 182 -3.86 18.94 27.06
C LYS A 182 -3.25 18.95 25.66
N PRO A 183 -3.67 19.86 24.75
CA PRO A 183 -2.99 20.06 23.48
C PRO A 183 -1.53 20.49 23.68
N ILE A 184 -0.63 19.98 22.83
CA ILE A 184 0.78 20.38 22.83
C ILE A 184 0.91 21.83 22.30
N PRO A 185 1.63 22.74 22.98
CA PRO A 185 1.86 24.10 22.49
C PRO A 185 2.68 24.14 21.20
N ASP A 186 2.29 24.98 20.25
CA ASP A 186 2.99 25.17 18.97
C ASP A 186 4.07 26.27 19.08
N ASP A 187 5.18 26.00 19.80
CA ASP A 187 6.36 26.88 19.83
C ASP A 187 7.45 26.43 18.85
N ALA A 188 7.34 26.92 17.61
CA ALA A 188 8.28 26.66 16.53
C ALA A 188 9.74 27.12 16.79
N LYS A 189 10.06 27.72 17.95
CA LYS A 189 11.43 28.07 18.34
C LYS A 189 12.17 26.94 19.05
N ALA A 190 11.45 25.91 19.52
CA ALA A 190 12.02 24.74 20.17
C ALA A 190 12.32 23.62 19.15
N ILE A 191 13.24 23.87 18.22
CA ILE A 191 13.80 22.84 17.32
C ILE A 191 15.28 22.69 17.66
N ASP A 192 15.68 21.48 18.05
CA ASP A 192 17.08 21.12 18.32
C ASP A 192 17.71 20.52 17.04
N PRO A 193 18.73 21.17 16.44
CA PRO A 193 19.41 20.65 15.26
C PRO A 193 20.24 19.38 15.53
N GLU A 194 20.83 19.23 16.71
CA GLU A 194 21.64 18.06 17.06
C GLU A 194 20.73 16.84 17.26
N LYS A 195 19.62 16.99 18.00
CA LYS A 195 18.59 15.96 18.11
C LYS A 195 17.99 15.58 16.74
N THR A 196 17.75 16.56 15.88
CA THR A 196 17.27 16.33 14.51
C THR A 196 18.25 15.50 13.69
N GLU A 197 19.55 15.81 13.73
CA GLU A 197 20.57 15.07 13.01
C GLU A 197 20.71 13.63 13.53
N THR A 198 20.64 13.41 14.86
CA THR A 198 20.59 12.06 15.44
C THR A 198 19.39 11.26 14.90
N ILE A 199 18.17 11.82 14.96
CA ILE A 199 16.95 11.14 14.47
C ILE A 199 17.06 10.76 12.99
N ILE A 200 17.58 11.67 12.15
CA ILE A 200 17.73 11.43 10.71
C ILE A 200 18.86 10.45 10.40
N SER A 201 19.96 10.46 11.16
CA SER A 201 21.02 9.45 11.11
C SER A 201 20.51 8.06 11.51
N ASP A 202 19.67 7.97 12.54
CA ASP A 202 19.10 6.70 12.99
C ASP A 202 18.05 6.15 12.04
N LEU A 203 17.22 7.01 11.45
CA LEU A 203 16.27 6.61 10.42
C LEU A 203 16.99 6.18 9.13
N ARG A 204 18.10 6.83 8.78
CA ARG A 204 19.01 6.36 7.72
C ARG A 204 19.54 4.96 8.05
N ARG A 205 20.12 4.78 9.24
CA ARG A 205 20.69 3.49 9.72
C ARG A 205 19.66 2.36 9.61
N LEU A 206 18.43 2.58 10.11
CA LEU A 206 17.34 1.61 10.01
C LEU A 206 16.98 1.27 8.55
N VAL A 207 16.89 2.27 7.66
CA VAL A 207 16.57 2.07 6.24
C VAL A 207 17.69 1.34 5.50
N GLU A 208 18.95 1.66 5.78
CA GLU A 208 20.11 1.05 5.13
C GLU A 208 20.35 -0.40 5.61
N ASP A 209 20.16 -0.69 6.91
CA ASP A 209 20.14 -2.06 7.47
C ASP A 209 19.02 -2.91 6.84
N ALA A 210 17.81 -2.34 6.70
CA ALA A 210 16.64 -3.02 6.15
C ALA A 210 16.72 -3.29 4.63
N ARG A 211 17.60 -2.58 3.91
CA ARG A 211 17.91 -2.76 2.49
C ARG A 211 18.97 -3.84 2.22
N GLY A 212 19.45 -4.53 3.26
CA GLY A 212 20.63 -5.40 3.25
C GLY A 212 20.70 -6.46 2.12
N PRO A 213 21.88 -7.06 1.89
CA PRO A 213 22.29 -7.70 0.61
C PRO A 213 21.62 -9.06 0.29
N GLY A 214 20.42 -9.33 0.81
CA GLY A 214 19.62 -10.50 0.46
C GLY A 214 18.91 -10.34 -0.90
N PRO A 215 18.52 -11.45 -1.56
CA PRO A 215 17.86 -11.43 -2.86
C PRO A 215 16.38 -10.98 -2.83
N GLN A 216 15.82 -10.74 -1.64
CA GLN A 216 14.43 -10.30 -1.44
C GLN A 216 14.43 -9.09 -0.48
N GLN A 217 14.24 -7.89 -1.02
CA GLN A 217 14.13 -6.68 -0.19
C GLN A 217 12.75 -6.63 0.46
N GLN A 218 12.74 -6.47 1.79
CA GLN A 218 11.52 -6.40 2.59
C GLN A 218 11.03 -4.95 2.73
N LEU A 219 11.96 -4.00 2.87
CA LEU A 219 11.65 -2.57 2.88
C LEU A 219 11.43 -2.08 1.44
N VAL A 220 10.18 -1.72 1.13
CA VAL A 220 9.74 -1.39 -0.25
C VAL A 220 9.34 0.07 -0.44
N ALA A 221 9.13 0.82 0.65
CA ALA A 221 8.84 2.25 0.61
C ALA A 221 9.45 2.99 1.82
N PHE A 222 9.69 4.29 1.66
CA PHE A 222 10.04 5.20 2.75
C PHE A 222 8.78 5.97 3.20
N GLY A 223 8.53 6.00 4.51
CA GLY A 223 7.24 6.36 5.11
C GLY A 223 6.72 5.25 6.03
N GLU A 224 5.59 5.38 6.71
CA GLU A 224 4.60 6.44 6.61
C GLU A 224 5.10 7.75 7.22
N PHE A 225 5.03 8.83 6.44
CA PHE A 225 5.43 10.17 6.86
C PHE A 225 4.66 11.23 6.07
N GLY A 226 4.50 12.43 6.62
CA GLY A 226 3.61 13.44 6.05
C GLY A 226 3.06 14.41 7.08
N LEU A 227 1.83 14.89 6.84
CA LEU A 227 1.16 15.90 7.68
C LEU A 227 -0.29 15.48 7.99
N ASP A 228 -0.70 15.59 9.26
CA ASP A 228 -2.08 15.36 9.71
C ASP A 228 -2.54 16.50 10.63
N TYR A 229 -3.33 17.41 10.08
CA TYR A 229 -3.85 18.58 10.79
C TYR A 229 -5.17 18.32 11.54
N ASP A 230 -5.76 17.12 11.46
CA ASP A 230 -6.80 16.67 12.39
C ASP A 230 -6.18 16.04 13.67
N ARG A 231 -4.84 15.97 13.75
CA ARG A 231 -4.08 15.32 14.84
C ARG A 231 -3.06 16.22 15.55
N LEU A 232 -3.30 17.54 15.49
CA LEU A 232 -2.48 18.55 16.17
C LEU A 232 -2.39 18.40 17.70
N HIS A 233 -3.23 17.56 18.31
CA HIS A 233 -3.11 17.17 19.72
C HIS A 233 -1.92 16.23 20.00
N TYR A 234 -1.58 15.29 19.10
CA TYR A 234 -0.41 14.41 19.28
C TYR A 234 0.91 15.07 18.86
N CYS A 235 0.89 15.95 17.86
CA CYS A 235 2.07 16.69 17.41
C CYS A 235 1.68 18.03 16.77
N PRO A 236 2.22 19.18 17.23
CA PRO A 236 1.87 20.50 16.72
C PRO A 236 2.38 20.72 15.29
N ARG A 237 1.76 21.69 14.58
CA ARG A 237 1.99 21.89 13.13
C ARG A 237 3.44 22.21 12.80
N SER A 238 4.16 22.96 13.63
CA SER A 238 5.59 23.25 13.41
C SER A 238 6.46 21.99 13.42
N LEU A 239 6.27 21.07 14.39
CA LEU A 239 7.05 19.84 14.49
C LEU A 239 6.70 18.83 13.38
N GLN A 240 5.43 18.71 12.99
CA GLN A 240 5.05 17.93 11.81
C GLN A 240 5.73 18.46 10.54
N LEU A 241 5.74 19.78 10.33
CA LEU A 241 6.40 20.42 9.18
C LEU A 241 7.91 20.25 9.19
N HIS A 242 8.55 20.30 10.38
CA HIS A 242 9.98 20.05 10.54
C HIS A 242 10.34 18.60 10.23
N SER A 243 9.68 17.65 10.88
CA SER A 243 9.81 16.21 10.66
C SER A 243 9.63 15.84 9.19
N PHE A 244 8.55 16.32 8.54
CA PHE A 244 8.29 16.01 7.14
C PHE A 244 9.40 16.53 6.23
N ARG A 245 9.88 17.77 6.44
CA ARG A 245 10.99 18.35 5.64
C ARG A 245 12.32 17.61 5.86
N ALA A 246 12.64 17.26 7.09
CA ALA A 246 13.85 16.51 7.43
C ALA A 246 13.84 15.10 6.79
N GLN A 247 12.71 14.40 6.90
CA GLN A 247 12.51 13.09 6.29
C GLN A 247 12.47 13.14 4.75
N LEU A 248 11.89 14.19 4.14
CA LEU A 248 11.96 14.42 2.70
C LEU A 248 13.40 14.63 2.22
N SER A 249 14.20 15.37 2.99
CA SER A 249 15.63 15.55 2.71
C SER A 249 16.42 14.24 2.84
N LEU A 250 16.08 13.38 3.81
CA LEU A 250 16.63 12.04 3.90
C LEU A 250 16.25 11.22 2.65
N ALA A 251 14.97 11.12 2.32
CA ALA A 251 14.47 10.37 1.16
C ALA A 251 15.14 10.77 -0.16
N ALA A 252 15.29 12.08 -0.42
CA ALA A 252 15.96 12.61 -1.61
C ALA A 252 17.48 12.32 -1.66
N SER A 253 18.09 11.95 -0.52
CA SER A 253 19.52 11.59 -0.40
C SER A 253 19.80 10.08 -0.41
N LEU A 254 18.77 9.23 -0.39
CA LEU A 254 18.93 7.78 -0.43
C LEU A 254 19.30 7.33 -1.84
N SER A 255 20.30 6.44 -1.96
CA SER A 255 20.75 5.87 -3.23
C SER A 255 20.71 4.32 -3.18
N PRO A 256 19.91 3.64 -4.01
CA PRO A 256 18.83 4.20 -4.82
C PRO A 256 17.76 4.87 -3.95
N GLN A 257 16.93 5.74 -4.53
CA GLN A 257 15.73 6.24 -3.84
C GLN A 257 14.76 5.08 -3.58
N LEU A 258 13.97 5.19 -2.50
CA LEU A 258 12.77 4.39 -2.30
C LEU A 258 11.54 5.17 -2.81
N PRO A 259 10.46 4.50 -3.24
CA PRO A 259 9.15 5.12 -3.38
C PRO A 259 8.67 5.69 -2.05
N LEU A 260 7.86 6.74 -2.09
CA LEU A 260 7.32 7.38 -0.89
C LEU A 260 5.93 6.84 -0.54
N PHE A 261 5.69 6.56 0.75
CA PHE A 261 4.38 6.25 1.32
C PHE A 261 3.94 7.43 2.20
N LEU A 262 3.06 8.28 1.65
CA LEU A 262 2.86 9.65 2.13
C LEU A 262 1.50 9.87 2.79
N HIS A 263 1.49 10.37 4.02
CA HIS A 263 0.29 10.79 4.74
C HIS A 263 -0.09 12.24 4.40
N SER A 264 -1.37 12.51 4.14
CA SER A 264 -1.87 13.89 4.04
C SER A 264 -3.32 13.99 4.50
N ARG A 265 -3.56 14.74 5.58
CA ARG A 265 -4.90 15.01 6.11
C ARG A 265 -5.04 16.48 6.52
N ALA A 266 -6.01 17.17 5.94
CA ALA A 266 -6.29 18.61 6.14
C ALA A 266 -5.08 19.55 5.91
N ALA A 267 -4.05 19.10 5.17
CA ALA A 267 -2.73 19.74 5.10
C ALA A 267 -2.18 19.93 3.67
N HIS A 268 -2.99 19.73 2.62
CA HIS A 268 -2.55 19.62 1.22
C HIS A 268 -1.61 20.75 0.75
N GLY A 269 -1.93 22.01 1.03
CA GLY A 269 -1.13 23.15 0.57
C GLY A 269 0.31 23.14 1.11
N ASP A 270 0.49 22.89 2.41
CA ASP A 270 1.81 22.74 3.03
C ASP A 270 2.51 21.44 2.58
N PHE A 271 1.74 20.35 2.43
CA PHE A 271 2.22 19.04 1.99
C PHE A 271 2.84 19.11 0.59
N VAL A 272 2.12 19.67 -0.38
CA VAL A 272 2.59 19.88 -1.76
C VAL A 272 3.76 20.88 -1.80
N ALA A 273 3.73 21.96 -1.01
CA ALA A 273 4.85 22.90 -0.95
C ALA A 273 6.15 22.24 -0.46
N CYS A 274 6.07 21.36 0.54
CA CYS A 274 7.23 20.61 1.03
C CYS A 274 7.74 19.58 0.00
N LEU A 275 6.85 18.87 -0.69
CA LEU A 275 7.22 17.96 -1.79
C LEU A 275 7.90 18.70 -2.95
N LYS A 276 7.35 19.84 -3.39
CA LYS A 276 7.95 20.65 -4.48
C LYS A 276 9.32 21.21 -4.10
N ALA A 277 9.50 21.67 -2.85
CA ALA A 277 10.82 22.06 -2.36
C ALA A 277 11.81 20.88 -2.35
N ALA A 278 11.37 19.70 -1.89
CA ALA A 278 12.21 18.51 -1.80
C ALA A 278 12.62 17.93 -3.16
N PHE A 279 11.73 17.92 -4.16
CA PHE A 279 11.93 17.19 -5.43
C PHE A 279 11.81 18.01 -6.72
N GLY A 280 11.42 19.30 -6.65
CA GLY A 280 11.19 20.17 -7.81
C GLY A 280 9.70 20.37 -8.13
N GLU A 281 9.38 21.35 -8.98
CA GLU A 281 7.99 21.82 -9.20
C GLU A 281 7.05 20.75 -9.79
N ARG A 282 7.58 19.74 -10.48
CA ARG A 282 6.84 18.57 -10.97
C ARG A 282 7.35 17.27 -10.34
N LEU A 283 7.96 17.37 -9.16
CA LEU A 283 8.65 16.29 -8.44
C LEU A 283 9.71 15.59 -9.30
N GLU A 284 10.35 16.30 -10.24
CA GLU A 284 11.22 15.71 -11.27
C GLU A 284 12.49 15.02 -10.74
N ARG A 285 12.83 15.20 -9.46
CA ARG A 285 13.91 14.47 -8.76
C ARG A 285 13.43 13.25 -7.96
N LEU A 286 12.13 12.94 -7.96
CA LEU A 286 11.54 11.78 -7.27
C LEU A 286 11.50 10.57 -8.21
N GLU A 287 12.62 9.87 -8.33
CA GLU A 287 12.88 8.84 -9.36
C GLU A 287 11.92 7.64 -9.30
N LYS A 288 11.37 7.35 -8.11
CA LYS A 288 10.49 6.21 -7.85
C LYS A 288 9.00 6.56 -7.74
N GLY A 289 8.67 7.85 -7.78
CA GLY A 289 7.33 8.32 -7.43
C GLY A 289 6.95 8.00 -5.98
N GLY A 290 5.64 7.92 -5.73
CA GLY A 290 5.08 7.57 -4.43
C GLY A 290 3.57 7.54 -4.46
N VAL A 291 2.97 7.17 -3.34
CA VAL A 291 1.51 7.14 -3.13
C VAL A 291 1.13 8.08 -1.99
N VAL A 292 0.03 8.80 -2.16
CA VAL A 292 -0.70 9.41 -1.04
C VAL A 292 -1.77 8.41 -0.62
N HIS A 293 -1.55 7.76 0.52
CA HIS A 293 -2.37 6.63 0.98
C HIS A 293 -3.59 7.10 1.78
N SER A 294 -4.55 6.20 2.02
CA SER A 294 -5.77 6.44 2.82
C SER A 294 -6.51 7.74 2.40
N PHE A 295 -6.54 8.03 1.09
CA PHE A 295 -6.90 9.35 0.59
C PHE A 295 -8.36 9.70 0.87
N THR A 296 -8.56 10.86 1.48
CA THR A 296 -9.87 11.36 1.93
C THR A 296 -10.09 12.87 1.67
N GLY A 297 -9.18 13.52 0.94
CA GLY A 297 -9.30 14.93 0.52
C GLY A 297 -10.29 15.16 -0.62
N THR A 298 -10.20 16.33 -1.26
CA THR A 298 -11.09 16.79 -2.35
C THR A 298 -10.66 16.30 -3.73
N VAL A 299 -11.53 16.51 -4.74
CA VAL A 299 -11.25 16.14 -6.14
C VAL A 299 -10.12 17.02 -6.72
N GLU A 300 -10.05 18.27 -6.29
CA GLU A 300 -9.07 19.27 -6.71
C GLU A 300 -7.67 18.94 -6.19
N GLU A 301 -7.56 18.61 -4.91
CA GLU A 301 -6.30 18.14 -4.28
C GLU A 301 -5.83 16.84 -4.93
N MET A 302 -6.75 15.87 -5.13
CA MET A 302 -6.46 14.59 -5.79
C MET A 302 -5.95 14.76 -7.23
N ARG A 303 -6.51 15.71 -8.00
CA ARG A 303 -6.01 16.04 -9.35
C ARG A 303 -4.59 16.59 -9.31
N GLU A 304 -4.27 17.56 -8.44
CA GLU A 304 -2.91 18.08 -8.34
C GLU A 304 -1.91 16.98 -8.00
N LEU A 305 -2.24 16.07 -7.09
CA LEU A 305 -1.38 14.94 -6.73
C LEU A 305 -1.12 13.99 -7.92
N MET A 306 -2.16 13.64 -8.70
CA MET A 306 -2.01 12.83 -9.91
C MET A 306 -1.21 13.52 -11.03
N ASP A 307 -1.31 14.85 -11.13
CA ASP A 307 -0.61 15.65 -12.15
C ASP A 307 0.85 15.92 -11.75
N LEU A 308 1.17 15.93 -10.45
CA LEU A 308 2.52 15.78 -9.89
C LEU A 308 3.06 14.34 -10.01
N GLY A 309 2.30 13.42 -10.59
CA GLY A 309 2.72 12.05 -10.88
C GLY A 309 2.53 11.06 -9.74
N LEU A 310 1.98 11.47 -8.59
CA LEU A 310 1.74 10.60 -7.44
C LEU A 310 0.52 9.70 -7.65
N TYR A 311 0.56 8.54 -7.00
CA TYR A 311 -0.53 7.57 -6.94
C TYR A 311 -1.48 7.89 -5.77
N ILE A 312 -2.73 7.43 -5.86
CA ILE A 312 -3.79 7.66 -4.87
C ILE A 312 -4.21 6.31 -4.28
N GLY A 313 -3.97 6.11 -2.98
CA GLY A 313 -4.41 4.94 -2.24
C GLY A 313 -5.85 5.10 -1.74
N LEU A 314 -6.70 4.09 -1.99
CA LEU A 314 -8.11 4.09 -1.61
C LEU A 314 -8.45 2.92 -0.68
N ASN A 315 -9.23 3.19 0.37
CA ASN A 315 -9.74 2.20 1.32
C ASN A 315 -11.17 2.52 1.78
N GLY A 316 -11.67 1.79 2.78
CA GLY A 316 -13.03 2.00 3.29
C GLY A 316 -13.30 3.34 4.01
N CYS A 317 -12.27 4.13 4.30
CA CYS A 317 -12.41 5.54 4.68
C CYS A 317 -12.64 6.46 3.47
N SER A 318 -12.09 6.14 2.30
CA SER A 318 -12.31 6.82 1.02
C SER A 318 -13.73 6.64 0.43
N PHE A 319 -14.62 5.91 1.12
CA PHE A 319 -16.01 5.67 0.67
C PHE A 319 -17.08 6.15 1.67
N LYS A 320 -16.70 6.94 2.68
CA LYS A 320 -17.61 7.34 3.78
C LYS A 320 -18.77 8.20 3.28
N THR A 321 -18.49 9.25 2.51
CA THR A 321 -19.51 10.21 2.02
C THR A 321 -19.65 10.20 0.49
N ALA A 322 -20.65 10.92 -0.01
CA ALA A 322 -20.86 11.14 -1.44
C ALA A 322 -19.68 11.90 -2.08
N GLU A 323 -19.15 12.91 -1.38
CA GLU A 323 -17.99 13.69 -1.81
C GLU A 323 -16.76 12.79 -1.97
N ASN A 324 -16.51 11.87 -1.01
CA ASN A 324 -15.42 10.90 -1.17
C ASN A 324 -15.66 9.97 -2.38
N CYS A 325 -16.90 9.51 -2.61
CA CYS A 325 -17.21 8.67 -3.76
C CYS A 325 -17.01 9.39 -5.12
N GLU A 326 -17.21 10.70 -5.20
CA GLU A 326 -16.92 11.47 -6.41
C GLU A 326 -15.41 11.67 -6.64
N VAL A 327 -14.59 11.73 -5.58
CA VAL A 327 -13.12 11.61 -5.71
C VAL A 327 -12.75 10.26 -6.33
N VAL A 328 -13.29 9.15 -5.82
CA VAL A 328 -13.04 7.79 -6.33
C VAL A 328 -13.49 7.63 -7.78
N ARG A 329 -14.61 8.27 -8.16
CA ARG A 329 -15.04 8.37 -9.56
C ARG A 329 -13.97 9.04 -10.44
N ALA A 330 -13.34 10.10 -9.95
CA ALA A 330 -12.37 10.92 -10.68
C ALA A 330 -10.91 10.40 -10.67
N VAL A 331 -10.48 9.59 -9.68
CA VAL A 331 -9.14 8.96 -9.67
C VAL A 331 -8.90 8.16 -10.96
N ARG A 332 -7.78 8.40 -11.66
CA ARG A 332 -7.47 7.68 -12.90
C ARG A 332 -6.98 6.26 -12.61
N LEU A 333 -7.35 5.28 -13.45
CA LEU A 333 -6.91 3.88 -13.25
C LEU A 333 -5.38 3.74 -13.32
N ASP A 334 -4.67 4.55 -14.11
CA ASP A 334 -3.20 4.59 -14.16
C ASP A 334 -2.54 5.30 -12.95
N ARG A 335 -3.34 5.73 -11.96
CA ARG A 335 -2.89 6.30 -10.67
C ARG A 335 -3.57 5.66 -9.45
N LEU A 336 -4.38 4.63 -9.63
CA LEU A 336 -5.09 3.93 -8.57
C LEU A 336 -4.20 2.95 -7.81
N MET A 337 -4.24 2.98 -6.48
CA MET A 337 -3.85 1.87 -5.59
C MET A 337 -4.98 1.60 -4.59
N ILE A 338 -5.00 0.42 -3.98
CA ILE A 338 -6.02 0.03 -2.98
C ILE A 338 -5.37 -0.57 -1.74
N GLU A 339 -5.99 -0.32 -0.58
CA GLU A 339 -5.51 -0.77 0.73
C GLU A 339 -6.70 -1.05 1.67
N THR A 340 -6.46 -1.72 2.80
CA THR A 340 -7.49 -1.87 3.84
C THR A 340 -7.36 -0.87 4.99
N ASP A 341 -6.14 -0.38 5.28
CA ASP A 341 -5.81 0.39 6.49
C ASP A 341 -6.28 -0.34 7.77
N GLY A 342 -6.27 -1.67 7.75
CA GLY A 342 -6.64 -2.49 8.91
C GLY A 342 -5.70 -2.23 10.09
N PRO A 343 -6.21 -2.19 11.35
CA PRO A 343 -7.54 -2.61 11.79
C PRO A 343 -8.66 -1.59 11.52
N TRP A 344 -8.33 -0.41 11.00
CA TRP A 344 -9.22 0.72 10.76
C TRP A 344 -10.00 0.60 9.44
N CYS A 345 -10.72 1.66 9.07
CA CYS A 345 -11.40 1.81 7.77
C CYS A 345 -12.33 0.67 7.30
N GLU A 346 -12.85 -0.18 8.20
CA GLU A 346 -13.92 -1.15 7.91
C GLU A 346 -15.10 -0.46 7.20
N VAL A 347 -15.49 -0.93 6.01
CA VAL A 347 -16.65 -0.37 5.29
C VAL A 347 -17.94 -0.75 6.02
N ARG A 348 -18.71 0.26 6.44
CA ARG A 348 -19.94 0.07 7.25
C ARG A 348 -21.21 0.29 6.42
N PRO A 349 -22.36 -0.28 6.82
CA PRO A 349 -23.68 0.00 6.23
C PRO A 349 -24.12 1.48 6.22
N THR A 350 -23.39 2.35 6.91
CA THR A 350 -23.60 3.81 6.97
C THR A 350 -22.65 4.60 6.07
N HIS A 351 -21.75 3.94 5.33
CA HIS A 351 -20.86 4.58 4.36
C HIS A 351 -21.54 4.59 2.98
N GLU A 352 -21.41 5.69 2.23
CA GLU A 352 -22.01 5.81 0.89
C GLU A 352 -21.60 4.68 -0.06
N GLY A 353 -20.35 4.21 0.03
CA GLY A 353 -19.84 3.08 -0.75
C GLY A 353 -20.56 1.75 -0.55
N TRP A 354 -21.28 1.56 0.57
CA TRP A 354 -21.95 0.29 0.90
C TRP A 354 -23.01 -0.12 -0.13
N LYS A 355 -23.67 0.86 -0.78
CA LYS A 355 -24.71 0.59 -1.79
C LYS A 355 -24.20 -0.25 -2.96
N TYR A 356 -22.96 -0.03 -3.39
CA TYR A 356 -22.34 -0.78 -4.50
C TYR A 356 -22.10 -2.25 -4.15
N LEU A 357 -21.80 -2.57 -2.88
CA LEU A 357 -21.74 -3.97 -2.42
C LEU A 357 -23.11 -4.65 -2.50
N VAL A 358 -24.15 -3.96 -2.03
CA VAL A 358 -25.53 -4.46 -2.08
C VAL A 358 -26.00 -4.65 -3.53
N GLU A 359 -25.56 -3.81 -4.47
CA GLU A 359 -25.87 -3.96 -5.90
C GLU A 359 -25.08 -5.10 -6.58
N ILE A 360 -23.79 -5.25 -6.27
CA ILE A 360 -22.94 -6.30 -6.82
C ILE A 360 -23.41 -7.67 -6.32
N ASP A 361 -23.62 -7.84 -5.02
CA ASP A 361 -24.04 -9.11 -4.44
C ASP A 361 -25.47 -9.52 -4.90
N LYS A 362 -26.32 -8.56 -5.28
CA LYS A 362 -27.60 -8.84 -5.96
C LYS A 362 -27.41 -9.36 -7.39
N LYS A 363 -26.46 -8.79 -8.15
CA LYS A 363 -26.12 -9.26 -9.50
C LYS A 363 -25.49 -10.66 -9.45
N GLU A 364 -24.58 -10.91 -8.51
CA GLU A 364 -23.94 -12.21 -8.28
C GLU A 364 -24.98 -13.30 -7.93
N LYS A 365 -25.91 -13.02 -7.01
CA LYS A 365 -27.02 -13.94 -6.67
C LYS A 365 -27.91 -14.24 -7.88
N ALA A 366 -28.35 -13.22 -8.60
CA ALA A 366 -29.19 -13.40 -9.78
C ALA A 366 -28.48 -14.18 -10.92
N ALA A 367 -27.17 -13.99 -11.09
CA ALA A 367 -26.37 -14.75 -12.04
C ALA A 367 -26.21 -16.22 -11.62
N ALA A 368 -26.02 -16.49 -10.32
CA ALA A 368 -25.98 -17.85 -9.78
C ALA A 368 -27.33 -18.58 -9.95
N GLU A 369 -28.44 -17.95 -9.57
CA GLU A 369 -29.80 -18.48 -9.75
C GLU A 369 -30.12 -18.78 -11.23
N ALA A 370 -29.71 -17.90 -12.14
CA ALA A 370 -29.86 -18.12 -13.59
C ALA A 370 -28.98 -19.27 -14.11
N SER A 371 -27.78 -19.44 -13.57
CA SER A 371 -26.87 -20.55 -13.92
C SER A 371 -27.40 -21.90 -13.42
N GLU A 372 -27.90 -21.96 -12.18
CA GLU A 372 -28.56 -23.16 -11.64
C GLU A 372 -29.82 -23.54 -12.44
N ALA A 373 -30.62 -22.55 -12.84
CA ALA A 373 -31.77 -22.77 -13.71
C ALA A 373 -31.35 -23.33 -15.09
N ALA A 374 -30.33 -22.74 -15.73
CA ALA A 374 -29.84 -23.20 -17.03
C ALA A 374 -29.28 -24.63 -16.96
N LEU A 375 -28.50 -24.95 -15.93
CA LEU A 375 -27.98 -26.32 -15.69
C LEU A 375 -29.12 -27.32 -15.43
N ARG A 376 -30.16 -26.91 -14.71
CA ARG A 376 -31.34 -27.74 -14.46
C ARG A 376 -32.14 -28.00 -15.74
N ASP A 377 -32.30 -26.99 -16.59
CA ASP A 377 -33.03 -27.16 -17.85
C ASP A 377 -32.23 -27.99 -18.88
N GLN A 378 -30.91 -27.89 -18.89
CA GLN A 378 -30.05 -28.83 -19.63
C GLN A 378 -30.21 -30.27 -19.09
N ALA A 379 -30.18 -30.46 -17.77
CA ALA A 379 -30.37 -31.78 -17.16
C ALA A 379 -31.77 -32.37 -17.44
N ASN A 380 -32.81 -31.53 -17.51
CA ASN A 380 -34.16 -31.93 -17.91
C ASN A 380 -34.24 -32.32 -19.41
N GLN A 381 -33.48 -31.65 -20.29
CA GLN A 381 -33.44 -31.95 -21.72
C GLN A 381 -32.64 -33.24 -22.05
N VAL A 382 -31.63 -33.57 -21.24
CA VAL A 382 -30.86 -34.82 -21.40
C VAL A 382 -31.62 -36.03 -20.85
N ASN A 383 -32.34 -35.90 -19.73
CA ASN A 383 -33.12 -36.99 -19.13
C ASN A 383 -34.52 -37.11 -19.76
N GLY A 384 -34.56 -37.33 -21.07
CA GLY A 384 -35.78 -37.44 -21.88
C GLY A 384 -36.58 -38.74 -21.69
N ASP A 385 -36.88 -39.13 -20.45
CA ASP A 385 -37.72 -40.29 -20.12
C ASP A 385 -38.88 -39.91 -19.19
N ALA A 386 -40.05 -40.51 -19.40
CA ALA A 386 -41.32 -39.92 -18.96
C ALA A 386 -41.63 -40.08 -17.46
N VAL A 387 -41.60 -38.97 -16.71
CA VAL A 387 -42.13 -38.89 -15.34
C VAL A 387 -43.63 -38.54 -15.36
N PRO A 388 -44.54 -39.40 -14.85
CA PRO A 388 -45.98 -39.10 -14.81
C PRO A 388 -46.30 -38.02 -13.75
N PRO A 389 -47.42 -37.27 -13.90
CA PRO A 389 -47.73 -36.14 -13.03
C PRO A 389 -47.98 -36.57 -11.57
N PRO A 390 -47.51 -35.80 -10.57
CA PRO A 390 -47.64 -36.16 -9.16
C PRO A 390 -49.09 -36.07 -8.68
N ALA A 391 -49.55 -37.13 -8.01
CA ALA A 391 -50.90 -37.18 -7.43
C ALA A 391 -51.11 -36.10 -6.37
N ALA A 392 -52.31 -35.49 -6.37
CA ALA A 392 -52.66 -34.38 -5.48
C ALA A 392 -52.60 -34.76 -3.99
N LYS A 393 -51.67 -34.15 -3.25
CA LYS A 393 -51.60 -34.26 -1.79
C LYS A 393 -52.50 -33.21 -1.12
N GLN A 394 -53.21 -33.64 -0.08
CA GLN A 394 -54.13 -32.79 0.69
C GLN A 394 -53.39 -31.64 1.41
N PRO A 395 -54.06 -30.48 1.64
CA PRO A 395 -53.43 -29.32 2.26
C PRO A 395 -53.04 -29.59 3.73
N PRO A 396 -51.83 -29.22 4.18
CA PRO A 396 -51.40 -29.40 5.57
C PRO A 396 -52.16 -28.46 6.52
N LYS A 397 -52.47 -28.95 7.72
CA LYS A 397 -53.12 -28.16 8.77
C LYS A 397 -52.17 -27.05 9.27
N LYS A 398 -52.69 -25.83 9.39
CA LYS A 398 -51.93 -24.67 9.92
C LYS A 398 -51.58 -24.87 11.39
N GLN A 399 -50.34 -25.27 11.68
CA GLN A 399 -49.73 -25.02 12.99
C GLN A 399 -49.15 -23.59 13.00
N GLN A 400 -49.57 -22.78 13.97
CA GLN A 400 -49.00 -21.45 14.18
C GLN A 400 -47.68 -21.57 14.95
N SER A 401 -46.55 -21.60 14.23
CA SER A 401 -45.26 -21.40 14.85
C SER A 401 -45.10 -19.93 15.25
N MET A 402 -44.75 -19.68 16.52
CA MET A 402 -44.43 -18.32 16.97
C MET A 402 -43.20 -17.81 16.22
N LYS A 403 -43.31 -16.66 15.56
CA LYS A 403 -42.16 -16.03 14.90
C LYS A 403 -41.13 -15.65 15.97
N LYS A 404 -40.03 -16.43 16.06
CA LYS A 404 -38.77 -15.92 16.62
C LYS A 404 -38.41 -14.63 15.86
N PRO A 405 -37.85 -13.61 16.53
CA PRO A 405 -37.43 -12.40 15.84
C PRO A 405 -36.42 -12.77 14.75
N GLN A 406 -36.78 -12.54 13.49
CA GLN A 406 -35.88 -12.75 12.37
C GLN A 406 -34.74 -11.74 12.51
N LYS A 407 -33.58 -12.23 12.94
CA LYS A 407 -32.31 -11.49 12.90
C LYS A 407 -32.12 -11.05 11.46
N LYS A 408 -32.26 -9.74 11.17
CA LYS A 408 -32.20 -9.21 9.80
C LYS A 408 -30.92 -9.72 9.15
N GLU A 409 -31.09 -10.48 8.08
CA GLU A 409 -29.99 -11.10 7.36
C GLU A 409 -29.17 -10.03 6.65
N SER A 410 -27.87 -10.27 6.48
CA SER A 410 -27.00 -9.28 5.85
C SER A 410 -27.33 -9.17 4.36
N GLU A 411 -27.55 -7.95 3.88
CA GLU A 411 -27.82 -7.70 2.47
C GLU A 411 -26.57 -7.94 1.61
N VAL A 412 -25.39 -7.73 2.21
CA VAL A 412 -24.05 -8.06 1.68
C VAL A 412 -23.58 -9.41 2.22
N ILE A 413 -22.92 -10.21 1.40
CA ILE A 413 -22.40 -11.53 1.73
C ILE A 413 -21.18 -11.41 2.67
N GLU A 414 -21.20 -12.19 3.75
CA GLU A 414 -20.07 -12.33 4.68
C GLU A 414 -19.30 -13.60 4.34
N ARG A 415 -18.14 -13.44 3.70
CA ARG A 415 -17.28 -14.56 3.23
C ARG A 415 -16.68 -15.37 4.39
N PHE A 416 -16.36 -14.70 5.50
CA PHE A 416 -15.78 -15.30 6.68
C PHE A 416 -16.69 -15.14 7.90
N LYS A 417 -16.62 -16.12 8.82
CA LYS A 417 -17.37 -16.09 10.08
C LYS A 417 -16.81 -15.01 11.00
N THR A 418 -17.54 -13.89 11.15
CA THR A 418 -17.16 -12.80 12.05
C THR A 418 -17.76 -12.96 13.45
N VAL A 419 -16.94 -12.88 14.50
CA VAL A 419 -17.31 -13.06 15.92
C VAL A 419 -16.84 -11.89 16.80
N LYS A 420 -17.27 -11.85 18.08
CA LYS A 420 -16.64 -10.96 19.06
C LYS A 420 -15.28 -11.53 19.47
N LYS A 421 -14.31 -10.68 19.81
CA LYS A 421 -12.97 -11.10 20.28
C LYS A 421 -13.00 -12.05 21.47
N GLU A 422 -13.92 -11.84 22.42
CA GLU A 422 -14.11 -12.74 23.59
C GLU A 422 -14.80 -14.08 23.24
N LYS A 423 -15.06 -14.31 21.95
CA LYS A 423 -15.61 -15.54 21.35
C LYS A 423 -14.88 -15.89 20.04
N TRP A 424 -13.63 -15.46 19.91
CA TRP A 424 -12.78 -15.85 18.80
C TRP A 424 -12.56 -17.35 18.79
N VAL A 425 -12.44 -17.92 17.59
CA VAL A 425 -12.07 -19.30 17.32
C VAL A 425 -11.29 -19.33 16.01
N GLU A 426 -10.48 -20.35 15.79
CA GLU A 426 -9.68 -20.53 14.58
C GLU A 426 -10.51 -20.34 13.30
N GLY A 427 -9.92 -19.66 12.31
CA GLY A 427 -10.56 -19.29 11.04
C GLY A 427 -11.62 -18.18 11.10
N ALA A 428 -11.96 -17.65 12.28
CA ALA A 428 -12.94 -16.57 12.41
C ALA A 428 -12.29 -15.17 12.36
N MET A 429 -12.99 -14.21 11.75
CA MET A 429 -12.66 -12.78 11.80
C MET A 429 -13.22 -12.13 13.07
N ILE A 430 -12.69 -10.96 13.44
CA ILE A 430 -13.12 -10.23 14.63
C ILE A 430 -13.94 -8.98 14.26
N LYS A 431 -15.15 -8.88 14.84
CA LYS A 431 -16.05 -7.75 14.61
C LYS A 431 -15.41 -6.45 15.08
N GLY A 432 -15.22 -5.51 14.15
CA GLY A 432 -14.61 -4.21 14.41
C GLY A 432 -13.10 -4.16 14.19
N ARG A 433 -12.46 -5.28 13.80
CA ARG A 433 -11.09 -5.33 13.31
C ARG A 433 -11.14 -5.57 11.80
N ASN A 434 -10.77 -4.58 11.00
CA ASN A 434 -10.62 -4.76 9.56
C ASN A 434 -9.36 -5.60 9.27
N GLU A 435 -9.37 -6.36 8.18
CA GLU A 435 -8.30 -7.32 7.84
C GLU A 435 -8.06 -7.30 6.32
N PRO A 436 -6.86 -7.65 5.80
CA PRO A 436 -6.55 -7.57 4.37
C PRO A 436 -7.48 -8.37 3.45
N CYS A 437 -8.15 -9.40 3.96
CA CYS A 437 -9.18 -10.12 3.18
C CYS A 437 -10.37 -9.23 2.77
N MET A 438 -10.59 -8.11 3.47
CA MET A 438 -11.61 -7.10 3.11
C MET A 438 -11.20 -6.21 1.91
N ILE A 439 -10.03 -6.42 1.31
CA ILE A 439 -9.63 -5.70 0.07
C ILE A 439 -10.53 -6.04 -1.13
N GLU A 440 -11.15 -7.24 -1.14
CA GLU A 440 -12.24 -7.55 -2.10
C GLU A 440 -13.43 -6.60 -1.92
N ARG A 441 -13.66 -6.16 -0.67
CA ARG A 441 -14.54 -5.04 -0.25
C ARG A 441 -14.26 -3.76 -1.06
N VAL A 442 -12.99 -3.37 -1.07
CA VAL A 442 -12.50 -2.12 -1.67
C VAL A 442 -12.58 -2.16 -3.19
N ALA A 443 -12.11 -3.25 -3.81
CA ALA A 443 -12.17 -3.43 -5.26
C ALA A 443 -13.60 -3.44 -5.81
N LYS A 444 -14.54 -4.16 -5.15
CA LYS A 444 -15.97 -4.13 -5.51
C LYS A 444 -16.55 -2.71 -5.48
N ILE A 445 -16.23 -1.91 -4.47
CA ILE A 445 -16.75 -0.53 -4.35
C ILE A 445 -16.17 0.39 -5.42
N VAL A 446 -14.85 0.33 -5.66
CA VAL A 446 -14.21 1.16 -6.71
C VAL A 446 -14.77 0.81 -8.09
N ALA A 447 -14.94 -0.48 -8.41
CA ALA A 447 -15.56 -0.91 -9.67
C ALA A 447 -16.99 -0.38 -9.82
N GLY A 448 -17.82 -0.54 -8.78
CA GLY A 448 -19.20 -0.05 -8.74
C GLY A 448 -19.33 1.48 -8.85
N ILE A 449 -18.46 2.25 -8.18
CA ILE A 449 -18.41 3.72 -8.31
C ILE A 449 -18.05 4.12 -9.73
N LYS A 450 -17.03 3.48 -10.33
CA LYS A 450 -16.43 3.91 -11.60
C LYS A 450 -17.15 3.38 -12.84
N GLY A 451 -18.00 2.35 -12.70
CA GLY A 451 -18.73 1.75 -13.82
C GLY A 451 -17.88 0.82 -14.70
N VAL A 452 -16.82 0.26 -14.14
CA VAL A 452 -15.89 -0.69 -14.78
C VAL A 452 -16.00 -2.08 -14.14
N SER A 453 -15.35 -3.08 -14.73
CA SER A 453 -15.25 -4.41 -14.12
C SER A 453 -14.39 -4.43 -12.86
N ILE A 454 -14.55 -5.47 -12.04
CA ILE A 454 -13.67 -5.72 -10.89
C ILE A 454 -12.26 -6.07 -11.39
N GLU A 455 -12.14 -6.81 -12.49
CA GLU A 455 -10.88 -7.17 -13.15
C GLU A 455 -10.06 -5.93 -13.55
N GLU A 456 -10.66 -4.94 -14.21
CA GLU A 456 -9.98 -3.67 -14.55
C GLU A 456 -9.44 -2.94 -13.31
N VAL A 457 -10.15 -3.00 -12.17
CA VAL A 457 -9.72 -2.38 -10.91
C VAL A 457 -8.57 -3.16 -10.28
N CYS A 458 -8.69 -4.49 -10.20
CA CYS A 458 -7.65 -5.37 -9.66
C CYS A 458 -6.35 -5.26 -10.45
N GLU A 459 -6.41 -5.36 -11.77
CA GLU A 459 -5.25 -5.33 -12.63
C GLU A 459 -4.61 -3.93 -12.67
N ALA A 460 -5.40 -2.85 -12.74
CA ALA A 460 -4.86 -1.50 -12.65
C ALA A 460 -4.12 -1.27 -11.32
N ALA A 461 -4.75 -1.62 -10.19
CA ALA A 461 -4.13 -1.45 -8.88
C ALA A 461 -2.89 -2.35 -8.71
N TRP A 462 -2.93 -3.61 -9.17
CA TRP A 462 -1.78 -4.52 -9.14
C TRP A 462 -0.60 -3.96 -9.94
N GLN A 463 -0.82 -3.62 -11.22
CA GLN A 463 0.24 -3.16 -12.11
C GLN A 463 0.85 -1.83 -11.63
N ASN A 464 0.05 -0.91 -11.10
CA ASN A 464 0.54 0.32 -10.47
C ASN A 464 1.41 0.03 -9.25
N THR A 465 0.98 -0.89 -8.39
CA THR A 465 1.63 -1.21 -7.11
C THR A 465 2.94 -1.96 -7.32
N ALA A 466 2.94 -3.01 -8.16
CA ALA A 466 4.15 -3.78 -8.51
C ALA A 466 5.22 -2.88 -9.15
N LYS A 467 4.82 -2.04 -10.12
CA LYS A 467 5.69 -1.07 -10.80
C LYS A 467 6.35 -0.08 -9.84
N VAL A 468 5.61 0.47 -8.87
CA VAL A 468 6.14 1.49 -7.94
C VAL A 468 7.03 0.84 -6.89
N PHE A 469 6.57 -0.20 -6.20
CA PHE A 469 7.27 -0.78 -5.06
C PHE A 469 8.25 -1.91 -5.40
N GLY A 470 8.32 -2.35 -6.65
CA GLY A 470 9.17 -3.45 -7.09
C GLY A 470 8.69 -4.84 -6.64
N ILE A 471 7.40 -4.97 -6.30
CA ILE A 471 6.80 -6.18 -5.74
C ILE A 471 6.15 -7.01 -6.85
N ASP A 472 6.97 -7.59 -7.72
CA ASP A 472 6.53 -8.54 -8.75
C ASP A 472 6.63 -10.00 -8.28
N GLU A 473 6.18 -10.91 -9.15
CA GLU A 473 6.28 -12.36 -8.95
C GLU A 473 7.56 -12.90 -9.64
N THR A 474 8.44 -13.52 -8.85
CA THR A 474 9.63 -14.27 -9.28
C THR A 474 9.30 -15.73 -9.55
#